data_AF-A0A937WR04-F1
#
_entry.id   AF-A0A937WR04-F1
#
_cell.length_a   1.000
_cell.length_b   1.000
_cell.length_c   1.000
_cell.angle_alpha   90.00
_cell.angle_beta   90.00
_cell.angle_gamma   90.00
#
_symmetry.space_group_name_H-M   'P 1'
#
loop_
_entity.id
_entity.type
_entity.pdbx_description
1 polymer ?
#
loop_
_entity_poly.entity_id
_entity_poly.type
_entity_poly.pdbx_seq_one_letter_code
_entity_poly.pdbx_strand_id
1 'polypeptide(L)'
;MEMLLLIGLLALNVAISWWNCYAVGVSWKDVMAMGNWFDKTILWSGVIQSVVGFSMPILLVLAYGAVAVLTSGQPPYLTLEEGRQFMDGIFSLWYLAVIFPVLGSGLAIWAHSLRAAYQRRDFASIATAGWNTYAQISNTLNAYQHVGGAFNSVGQLFSGVLSSKDSGKAKLAFLALIIVVLALVAGVIITFTLVRHYMSTSQSRLEEYGETLSRKRGYA
;
A
#
# COMPACT_ATOMS: atom_id res chain seq x y z
N MET A 1 -22.51 2.53 -12.87
CA MET A 1 -21.35 3.38 -13.25
C MET A 1 -20.34 3.47 -12.10
N GLU A 2 -20.79 3.80 -10.89
CA GLU A 2 -19.94 3.91 -9.69
C GLU A 2 -19.18 2.61 -9.33
N MET A 3 -19.85 1.45 -9.41
CA MET A 3 -19.22 0.15 -9.12
C MET A 3 -18.12 -0.22 -10.14
N LEU A 4 -18.36 0.06 -11.42
CA LEU A 4 -17.36 -0.15 -12.48
C LEU A 4 -16.14 0.76 -12.28
N LEU A 5 -16.38 2.01 -11.88
CA LEU A 5 -15.31 2.95 -11.55
C LEU A 5 -14.48 2.46 -10.35
N LEU A 6 -15.14 2.01 -9.27
CA LEU A 6 -14.45 1.45 -8.10
C LEU A 6 -13.58 0.25 -8.48
N ILE A 7 -14.13 -0.71 -9.25
CA ILE A 7 -13.40 -1.88 -9.73
C ILE A 7 -12.22 -1.43 -10.59
N GLY A 8 -12.41 -0.46 -11.49
CA GLY A 8 -11.35 0.10 -12.32
C GLY A 8 -10.24 0.75 -11.50
N LEU A 9 -10.57 1.54 -10.47
CA LEU A 9 -9.62 2.17 -9.57
C LEU A 9 -8.84 1.13 -8.74
N LEU A 10 -9.51 0.05 -8.29
CA LEU A 10 -8.85 -1.04 -7.57
C LEU A 10 -7.89 -1.82 -8.47
N ALA A 11 -8.31 -2.13 -9.70
CA ALA A 11 -7.45 -2.79 -10.68
C ALA A 11 -6.22 -1.93 -11.00
N LEU A 12 -6.41 -0.62 -11.19
CA LEU A 12 -5.32 0.32 -11.40
C LEU A 12 -4.37 0.37 -10.19
N ASN A 13 -4.90 0.45 -8.97
CA ASN A 13 -4.11 0.42 -7.74
C ASN A 13 -3.26 -0.85 -7.65
N VAL A 14 -3.85 -2.03 -7.89
CA VAL A 14 -3.12 -3.30 -7.92
C VAL A 14 -2.04 -3.31 -9.00
N ALA A 15 -2.34 -2.81 -10.20
CA ALA A 15 -1.38 -2.74 -11.29
C ALA A 15 -0.18 -1.83 -10.95
N ILE A 16 -0.43 -0.68 -10.31
CA ILE A 16 0.62 0.25 -9.86
C ILE A 16 1.46 -0.39 -8.75
N SER A 17 0.84 -1.02 -7.75
CA SER A 17 1.57 -1.74 -6.67
C SER A 17 2.42 -2.87 -7.22
N TRP A 18 1.92 -3.59 -8.22
CA TRP A 18 2.67 -4.62 -8.92
C TRP A 18 3.87 -4.03 -9.67
N TRP A 19 3.66 -2.94 -10.41
CA TRP A 19 4.73 -2.26 -11.13
C TRP A 19 5.83 -1.75 -10.18
N ASN A 20 5.45 -1.24 -9.01
CA ASN A 20 6.39 -0.84 -7.97
C ASN A 20 7.23 -2.05 -7.48
N CYS A 21 6.62 -3.22 -7.27
CA CYS A 21 7.35 -4.44 -6.91
C CYS A 21 8.35 -4.86 -8.00
N TYR A 22 7.95 -4.76 -9.27
CA TYR A 22 8.85 -5.01 -10.39
C TYR A 22 10.05 -4.05 -10.37
N ALA A 23 9.81 -2.74 -10.34
CA ALA A 23 10.86 -1.73 -10.36
C ALA A 23 11.82 -1.84 -9.16
N VAL A 24 11.29 -2.10 -7.97
CA VAL A 24 12.06 -2.36 -6.75
C VAL A 24 12.87 -3.65 -6.88
N GLY A 25 12.24 -4.74 -7.31
CA GLY A 25 12.89 -6.05 -7.38
C GLY A 25 14.05 -6.10 -8.35
N VAL A 26 13.91 -5.51 -9.54
CA VAL A 26 15.01 -5.48 -10.52
C VAL A 26 16.19 -4.61 -10.07
N SER A 27 15.93 -3.58 -9.24
CA SER A 27 16.94 -2.62 -8.78
C SER A 27 17.55 -2.97 -7.41
N TRP A 28 16.97 -3.94 -6.69
CA TRP A 28 17.27 -4.18 -5.28
C TRP A 28 18.76 -4.39 -5.00
N LYS A 29 19.40 -5.31 -5.74
CA LYS A 29 20.78 -5.70 -5.46
C LYS A 29 21.76 -4.56 -5.73
N ASP A 30 21.58 -3.87 -6.85
CA ASP A 30 22.44 -2.76 -7.26
C ASP A 30 22.32 -1.58 -6.28
N VAL A 31 21.09 -1.21 -5.90
CA VAL A 31 20.84 -0.11 -4.97
C VAL A 31 21.31 -0.47 -3.55
N MET A 32 21.13 -1.71 -3.09
CA MET A 32 21.60 -2.10 -1.76
C MET A 32 23.13 -2.14 -1.68
N ALA A 33 23.81 -2.56 -2.75
CA ALA A 33 25.27 -2.66 -2.81
C ALA A 33 25.96 -1.31 -3.05
N MET A 34 25.45 -0.51 -3.99
CA MET A 34 26.14 0.68 -4.52
C MET A 34 25.35 1.98 -4.36
N GLY A 35 24.05 1.90 -4.07
CA GLY A 35 23.18 3.07 -3.96
C GLY A 35 23.52 3.93 -2.75
N ASN A 36 23.33 5.25 -2.89
CA ASN A 36 23.44 6.17 -1.76
C ASN A 36 22.18 6.07 -0.87
N TRP A 37 22.15 6.82 0.23
CA TRP A 37 21.02 6.80 1.17
C TRP A 37 19.69 7.20 0.51
N PHE A 38 19.70 8.13 -0.45
CA PHE A 38 18.51 8.59 -1.15
C PHE A 38 17.96 7.52 -2.10
N ASP A 39 18.83 6.81 -2.81
CA ASP A 39 18.44 5.68 -3.69
C ASP A 39 17.78 4.56 -2.87
N LYS A 40 18.34 4.25 -1.70
CA LYS A 40 17.76 3.27 -0.75
C LYS A 40 16.40 3.73 -0.24
N THR A 41 16.24 5.02 0.07
CA THR A 41 14.95 5.59 0.48
C THR A 41 13.90 5.44 -0.61
N ILE A 42 14.21 5.78 -1.86
CA ILE A 42 13.27 5.62 -2.99
C ILE A 42 12.86 4.16 -3.16
N LEU A 43 13.83 3.25 -3.04
CA LEU A 43 13.58 1.82 -3.16
C LEU A 43 12.63 1.32 -2.06
N TRP A 44 12.85 1.72 -0.80
CA TRP A 44 11.92 1.43 0.29
C TRP A 44 10.57 2.13 0.15
N SER A 45 10.52 3.33 -0.44
CA SER A 45 9.26 4.00 -0.77
C SER A 45 8.42 3.17 -1.74
N GLY A 46 9.03 2.57 -2.76
CA GLY A 46 8.36 1.65 -3.66
C GLY A 46 7.80 0.41 -2.95
N VAL A 47 8.52 -0.13 -1.96
CA VAL A 47 8.03 -1.23 -1.10
C VAL A 47 6.80 -0.76 -0.31
N ILE A 48 6.89 0.36 0.41
CA ILE A 48 5.80 0.88 1.26
C ILE A 48 4.53 1.11 0.42
N GLN A 49 4.67 1.77 -0.73
CA GLN A 49 3.56 2.02 -1.65
C GLN A 49 2.92 0.72 -2.17
N SER A 50 3.73 -0.32 -2.40
CA SER A 50 3.22 -1.64 -2.79
C SER A 50 2.47 -2.33 -1.65
N VAL A 51 3.00 -2.30 -0.43
CA VAL A 51 2.35 -2.89 0.76
C VAL A 51 0.99 -2.26 0.99
N VAL A 52 0.93 -0.92 0.99
CA VAL A 52 -0.32 -0.19 1.20
C VAL A 52 -1.30 -0.48 0.07
N GLY A 53 -0.86 -0.41 -1.19
CA GLY A 53 -1.74 -0.66 -2.32
C GLY A 53 -2.28 -2.09 -2.39
N PHE A 54 -1.48 -3.12 -2.07
CA PHE A 54 -1.99 -4.50 -1.99
C PHE A 54 -2.87 -4.75 -0.76
N SER A 55 -2.68 -4.01 0.34
CA SER A 55 -3.51 -4.16 1.53
C SER A 55 -4.96 -3.69 1.31
N MET A 56 -5.20 -2.69 0.45
CA MET A 56 -6.53 -2.08 0.28
C MET A 56 -7.58 -3.04 -0.32
N PRO A 57 -7.33 -3.78 -1.42
CA PRO A 57 -8.26 -4.80 -1.90
C PRO A 57 -8.57 -5.88 -0.86
N ILE A 58 -7.56 -6.27 -0.07
CA ILE A 58 -7.71 -7.29 0.98
C ILE A 58 -8.55 -6.75 2.12
N LEU A 59 -8.29 -5.51 2.54
CA LEU A 59 -9.09 -4.81 3.54
C LEU A 59 -10.56 -4.73 3.12
N LEU A 60 -10.84 -4.38 1.85
CA LEU A 60 -12.20 -4.34 1.33
C LEU A 60 -12.89 -5.70 1.46
N VAL A 61 -12.25 -6.77 1.00
CA VAL A 61 -12.83 -8.13 1.09
C VAL A 61 -13.09 -8.51 2.55
N LEU A 62 -12.14 -8.28 3.45
CA LEU A 62 -12.27 -8.63 4.86
C LEU A 62 -13.33 -7.78 5.58
N ALA A 63 -13.35 -6.47 5.36
CA ALA A 63 -14.27 -5.55 6.01
C ALA A 63 -15.73 -5.79 5.56
N TYR A 64 -15.98 -5.86 4.25
CA TYR A 64 -17.31 -6.14 3.73
C TYR A 64 -17.76 -7.56 4.08
N GLY A 65 -16.86 -8.55 4.05
CA GLY A 65 -17.15 -9.91 4.48
C GLY A 65 -17.55 -9.97 5.96
N ALA A 66 -16.83 -9.28 6.84
CA ALA A 66 -17.15 -9.21 8.26
C ALA A 66 -18.51 -8.55 8.51
N VAL A 67 -18.78 -7.40 7.89
CA VAL A 67 -20.07 -6.70 8.02
C VAL A 67 -21.22 -7.57 7.50
N ALA A 68 -21.05 -8.23 6.34
CA ALA A 68 -22.05 -9.13 5.80
C ALA A 68 -22.37 -10.28 6.77
N VAL A 69 -21.36 -10.92 7.37
CA VAL A 69 -21.57 -12.00 8.35
C VAL A 69 -22.28 -11.48 9.61
N LEU A 70 -21.82 -10.37 10.20
CA LEU A 70 -22.35 -9.81 11.45
C LEU A 70 -23.76 -9.23 11.30
N THR A 71 -24.18 -8.89 10.09
CA THR A 71 -25.55 -8.41 9.79
C THR A 71 -26.47 -9.52 9.28
N SER A 72 -25.95 -10.67 8.84
CA SER A 72 -26.72 -11.79 8.27
C SER A 72 -27.40 -12.70 9.30
N GLY A 73 -27.21 -12.46 10.60
CA GLY A 73 -27.91 -13.21 11.65
C GLY A 73 -27.05 -14.16 12.48
N GLN A 74 -25.72 -14.02 12.45
CA GLN A 74 -24.82 -14.69 13.40
C GLN A 74 -24.54 -13.77 14.60
N PRO A 75 -24.68 -14.23 15.86
CA PRO A 75 -24.30 -13.43 17.01
C PRO A 75 -22.79 -13.12 17.00
N PRO A 76 -22.34 -11.90 17.33
CA PRO A 76 -23.14 -10.74 17.72
C PRO A 76 -23.81 -10.06 16.51
N TYR A 77 -25.12 -9.86 16.61
CA TYR A 77 -25.91 -9.18 15.60
C TYR A 77 -25.58 -7.69 15.64
N LEU A 78 -25.19 -7.13 14.50
CA LEU A 78 -25.11 -5.69 14.33
C LEU A 78 -26.35 -5.18 13.61
N THR A 79 -26.90 -4.07 14.09
CA THR A 79 -27.82 -3.25 13.29
C THR A 79 -27.08 -2.69 12.07
N LEU A 80 -27.83 -2.26 11.05
CA LEU A 80 -27.23 -1.61 9.87
C LEU A 80 -26.40 -0.37 10.24
N GLU A 81 -26.81 0.35 11.27
CA GLU A 81 -26.09 1.53 11.77
C GLU A 81 -24.78 1.14 12.47
N GLU A 82 -24.81 0.14 13.36
CA GLU A 82 -23.60 -0.37 14.01
C GLU A 82 -22.63 -1.01 13.01
N GLY A 83 -23.14 -1.68 11.97
CA GLY A 83 -22.33 -2.21 10.88
C GLY A 83 -21.60 -1.11 10.10
N ARG A 84 -22.25 0.04 9.87
CA ARG A 84 -21.61 1.21 9.26
C ARG A 84 -20.54 1.81 10.16
N GLN A 85 -20.83 2.01 11.44
CA GLN A 85 -19.84 2.51 12.41
C GLN A 85 -18.63 1.59 12.53
N PHE A 86 -18.86 0.28 12.53
CA PHE A 86 -17.79 -0.73 12.53
C PHE A 86 -16.92 -0.63 11.27
N MET A 87 -17.55 -0.49 10.10
CA MET A 87 -16.86 -0.30 8.84
C MET A 87 -16.04 0.99 8.81
N ASP A 88 -16.62 2.12 9.23
CA ASP A 88 -15.94 3.41 9.32
C ASP A 88 -14.73 3.32 10.27
N GLY A 89 -14.87 2.61 11.39
CA GLY A 89 -13.77 2.32 12.31
C GLY A 89 -12.63 1.52 11.68
N ILE A 90 -12.94 0.48 10.89
CA ILE A 90 -11.93 -0.33 10.16
C ILE A 90 -11.16 0.54 9.17
N PHE A 91 -11.87 1.29 8.31
CA PHE A 91 -11.21 2.14 7.31
C PHE A 91 -10.42 3.28 7.95
N SER A 92 -10.91 3.87 9.04
CA SER A 92 -10.20 4.91 9.79
C SER A 92 -8.92 4.35 10.44
N LEU A 93 -8.99 3.15 11.02
CA LEU A 93 -7.82 2.47 11.58
C LEU A 93 -6.75 2.20 10.53
N TRP A 94 -7.14 1.62 9.39
CA TRP A 94 -6.22 1.37 8.29
C TRP A 94 -5.63 2.68 7.75
N TYR A 95 -6.47 3.70 7.55
CA TYR A 95 -6.05 5.00 7.06
C TYR A 95 -4.98 5.63 7.96
N LEU A 96 -5.21 5.67 9.28
CA LEU A 96 -4.23 6.19 10.23
C LEU A 96 -2.93 5.36 10.25
N ALA A 97 -3.02 4.05 10.05
CA ALA A 97 -1.85 3.18 10.00
C ALA A 97 -0.97 3.45 8.77
N VAL A 98 -1.56 3.87 7.64
CA VAL A 98 -0.83 4.01 6.37
C VAL A 98 -0.56 5.44 5.94
N ILE A 99 -1.32 6.44 6.39
CA ILE A 99 -1.24 7.80 5.84
C ILE A 99 0.15 8.43 6.00
N PHE A 100 0.78 8.29 7.18
CA PHE A 100 2.13 8.84 7.39
C PHE A 100 3.20 8.11 6.57
N PRO A 101 3.25 6.76 6.52
CA PRO A 101 4.10 6.04 5.58
C PRO A 101 3.86 6.44 4.11
N VAL A 102 2.61 6.62 3.68
CA VAL A 102 2.25 7.03 2.32
C VAL A 102 2.77 8.43 2.02
N LEU A 103 2.60 9.40 2.91
CA LEU A 103 3.11 10.76 2.73
C LEU A 103 4.64 10.78 2.70
N GLY A 104 5.30 10.10 3.64
CA GLY A 104 6.75 10.05 3.72
C GLY A 104 7.38 9.41 2.47
N SER A 105 6.84 8.27 2.04
CA SER A 105 7.30 7.60 0.82
C SER A 105 6.96 8.38 -0.45
N GLY A 106 5.79 9.02 -0.50
CA GLY A 106 5.35 9.88 -1.59
C GLY A 106 6.28 11.09 -1.78
N LEU A 107 6.72 11.74 -0.71
CA LEU A 107 7.66 12.86 -0.78
C LEU A 107 8.99 12.45 -1.43
N ALA A 108 9.53 11.28 -1.07
CA ALA A 108 10.78 10.78 -1.68
C ALA A 108 10.61 10.47 -3.17
N ILE A 109 9.51 9.81 -3.55
CA ILE A 109 9.19 9.51 -4.96
C ILE A 109 8.98 10.79 -5.76
N TRP A 110 8.25 11.75 -5.19
CA TRP A 110 8.01 13.05 -5.80
C TRP A 110 9.33 13.79 -6.05
N ALA A 111 10.19 13.92 -5.04
CA ALA A 111 11.50 14.56 -5.19
C ALA A 111 12.38 13.88 -6.25
N HIS A 112 12.39 12.55 -6.29
CA HIS A 112 13.10 11.79 -7.32
C HIS A 112 12.56 12.10 -8.72
N SER A 113 11.23 12.14 -8.88
CA SER A 113 10.61 12.40 -10.18
C SER A 113 10.89 13.81 -10.70
N LEU A 114 10.93 14.83 -9.82
CA LEU A 114 11.32 16.19 -10.20
C LEU A 114 12.76 16.24 -10.71
N ARG A 115 13.68 15.56 -10.01
CA ARG A 115 15.08 15.45 -10.44
C ARG A 115 15.18 14.76 -11.80
N ALA A 116 14.47 13.64 -11.99
CA ALA A 116 14.48 12.90 -13.25
C ALA A 116 13.95 13.75 -14.42
N ALA A 117 12.84 14.46 -14.21
CA ALA A 117 12.28 15.38 -15.20
C ALA A 117 13.27 16.50 -15.58
N TYR A 118 13.94 17.09 -14.59
CA TYR A 118 14.93 18.13 -14.83
C TYR A 118 16.15 17.64 -15.62
N GLN A 119 16.63 16.44 -15.31
CA GLN A 119 17.82 15.86 -15.93
C GLN A 119 17.55 15.31 -17.34
N ARG A 120 16.46 14.55 -17.51
CA ARG A 120 16.17 13.85 -18.78
C ARG A 120 15.42 14.71 -19.77
N ARG A 121 14.56 15.61 -19.29
CA ARG A 121 13.76 16.55 -20.10
C ARG A 121 12.91 15.88 -21.19
N ASP A 122 12.59 14.60 -21.01
CA ASP A 122 11.68 13.88 -21.88
C ASP A 122 10.24 13.96 -21.35
N PHE A 123 9.28 13.75 -22.25
CA PHE A 123 7.85 13.86 -21.94
C PHE A 123 7.42 12.88 -20.83
N ALA A 124 7.95 11.64 -20.83
CA ALA A 124 7.57 10.63 -19.85
C ALA A 124 8.00 11.01 -18.43
N SER A 125 9.21 11.56 -18.27
CA SER A 125 9.75 12.01 -17.00
C SER A 125 8.99 13.24 -16.48
N ILE A 126 8.66 14.18 -17.36
CA ILE A 126 7.84 15.36 -17.02
C ILE A 126 6.43 14.94 -16.61
N ALA A 127 5.79 14.03 -17.35
CA ALA A 127 4.46 13.51 -17.03
C ALA A 127 4.44 12.78 -15.68
N THR A 128 5.46 11.95 -15.41
CA THR A 128 5.62 11.25 -14.13
C THR A 128 5.76 12.24 -12.97
N ALA A 129 6.58 13.28 -13.15
CA ALA A 129 6.74 14.33 -12.14
C ALA A 129 5.45 15.12 -11.91
N GLY A 130 4.70 15.42 -12.97
CA GLY A 130 3.38 16.04 -12.88
C GLY A 130 2.39 15.19 -12.08
N TRP A 131 2.30 13.89 -12.39
CA TRP A 131 1.43 12.97 -11.67
C TRP A 131 1.80 12.86 -10.19
N ASN A 132 3.09 12.67 -9.87
CA ASN A 132 3.54 12.59 -8.48
C ASN A 132 3.34 13.90 -7.71
N THR A 133 3.46 15.06 -8.39
CA THR A 133 3.15 16.35 -7.79
C THR A 133 1.68 16.44 -7.41
N TYR A 134 0.78 16.09 -8.33
CA TYR A 134 -0.65 16.05 -8.07
C TYR A 134 -0.97 15.07 -6.92
N ALA A 135 -0.46 13.85 -6.98
CA ALA A 135 -0.69 12.82 -5.98
C ALA A 135 -0.19 13.26 -4.59
N GLN A 136 1.00 13.84 -4.49
CA GLN A 136 1.55 14.31 -3.23
C GLN A 136 0.70 15.43 -2.62
N ILE A 137 0.28 16.41 -3.42
CA ILE A 137 -0.59 17.50 -2.97
C ILE A 137 -1.94 16.96 -2.52
N SER A 138 -2.58 16.12 -3.35
CA SER A 138 -3.89 15.53 -3.06
C SER A 138 -3.86 14.70 -1.78
N ASN A 139 -2.85 13.83 -1.61
CA ASN A 139 -2.68 13.03 -0.40
C ASN A 139 -2.42 13.92 0.84
N THR A 140 -1.66 15.00 0.71
CA THR A 140 -1.39 15.93 1.82
C THR A 140 -2.64 16.69 2.24
N LEU A 141 -3.45 17.15 1.28
CA LEU A 141 -4.73 17.80 1.56
C LEU A 141 -5.73 16.83 2.18
N ASN A 142 -5.79 15.59 1.68
CA ASN A 142 -6.63 14.54 2.25
C ASN A 142 -6.23 14.22 3.70
N ALA A 143 -4.93 14.12 3.98
CA ALA A 143 -4.40 13.98 5.33
C ALA A 143 -4.87 15.11 6.25
N TYR A 144 -4.68 16.36 5.81
CA TYR A 144 -5.10 17.52 6.57
C TYR A 144 -6.61 17.52 6.88
N GLN A 145 -7.44 17.12 5.92
CA GLN A 145 -8.89 17.15 6.07
C GLN A 145 -9.47 15.96 6.86
N HIS A 146 -8.84 14.79 6.84
CA HIS A 146 -9.47 13.56 7.32
C HIS A 146 -8.79 12.91 8.51
N VAL A 147 -7.52 13.24 8.83
CA VAL A 147 -6.81 12.64 9.96
C VAL A 147 -7.55 12.88 11.28
N GLY A 148 -8.04 14.10 11.53
CA GLY A 148 -8.80 14.40 12.74
C GLY A 148 -10.09 13.58 12.86
N GLY A 149 -10.84 13.44 11.77
CA GLY A 149 -12.05 12.60 11.73
C GLY A 149 -11.74 11.12 11.95
N ALA A 150 -10.68 10.61 11.33
CA ALA A 150 -10.26 9.23 11.51
C ALA A 150 -9.86 8.93 12.96
N PHE A 151 -9.13 9.84 13.63
CA PHE A 151 -8.83 9.69 15.06
C PHE A 151 -10.10 9.62 15.92
N ASN A 152 -11.10 10.44 15.61
CA ASN A 152 -12.39 10.40 16.32
C ASN A 152 -13.11 9.07 16.10
N SER A 153 -13.19 8.57 14.87
CA SER A 153 -13.83 7.28 14.56
C SER A 153 -13.12 6.11 15.25
N VAL A 154 -11.78 6.09 15.25
CA VAL A 154 -11.01 5.09 16.00
C VAL A 154 -11.23 5.24 17.51
N GLY A 155 -11.23 6.46 18.03
CA GLY A 155 -11.52 6.74 19.43
C GLY A 155 -12.90 6.23 19.85
N GLN A 156 -13.92 6.40 19.02
CA GLN A 156 -15.27 5.87 19.26
C GLN A 156 -15.31 4.33 19.23
N LEU A 157 -14.59 3.70 18.30
CA LEU A 157 -14.46 2.25 18.23
C LEU A 157 -13.87 1.67 19.53
N PHE A 158 -12.88 2.35 20.12
CA PHE A 158 -12.18 1.87 21.33
C PHE A 158 -12.75 2.41 22.66
N SER A 159 -13.49 3.51 22.69
CA SER A 159 -14.07 4.06 23.93
C SER A 159 -15.06 3.08 24.58
N GLY A 160 -15.76 2.28 23.76
CA GLY A 160 -16.61 1.19 24.21
C GLY A 160 -15.84 0.04 24.87
N VAL A 161 -14.55 -0.13 24.59
CA VAL A 161 -13.69 -1.15 25.24
C VAL A 161 -13.29 -0.71 26.65
N LEU A 162 -12.90 0.56 26.79
CA LEU A 162 -12.41 1.10 28.07
C LEU A 162 -13.53 1.38 29.08
N SER A 163 -14.74 1.67 28.60
CA SER A 163 -15.86 2.12 29.44
C SER A 163 -16.82 1.01 29.88
N SER A 164 -16.77 -0.18 29.26
CA SER A 164 -17.83 -1.18 29.38
C SER A 164 -17.36 -2.46 30.08
N LYS A 165 -18.18 -2.98 31.02
CA LYS A 165 -18.18 -4.42 31.40
C LYS A 165 -18.75 -5.34 30.29
N ASP A 166 -19.05 -4.77 29.11
CA ASP A 166 -19.71 -5.46 28.00
C ASP A 166 -18.68 -6.05 27.03
N SER A 167 -18.51 -7.37 27.10
CA SER A 167 -17.55 -8.12 26.30
C SER A 167 -17.79 -8.06 24.78
N GLY A 168 -18.99 -7.66 24.33
CA GLY A 168 -19.34 -7.61 22.91
C GLY A 168 -18.61 -6.51 22.13
N LYS A 169 -18.64 -5.27 22.64
CA LYS A 169 -17.99 -4.11 21.97
C LYS A 169 -16.47 -4.24 21.93
N ALA A 170 -15.88 -4.80 22.99
CA ALA A 170 -14.46 -5.13 23.02
C ALA A 170 -14.05 -6.13 21.93
N LYS A 171 -14.88 -7.16 21.70
CA LYS A 171 -14.65 -8.14 20.62
C LYS A 171 -14.70 -7.50 19.24
N LEU A 172 -15.64 -6.58 19.00
CA LEU A 172 -15.74 -5.87 17.72
C LEU A 172 -14.51 -4.99 17.48
N ALA A 173 -14.11 -4.15 18.44
CA ALA A 173 -12.91 -3.33 18.29
C ALA A 173 -11.65 -4.17 18.02
N PHE A 174 -11.51 -5.30 18.72
CA PHE A 174 -10.41 -6.23 18.49
C PHE A 174 -10.49 -6.91 17.12
N LEU A 175 -11.68 -7.28 16.65
CA LEU A 175 -11.89 -7.82 15.31
C LEU A 175 -11.51 -6.80 14.23
N ALA A 176 -11.90 -5.54 14.37
CA ALA A 176 -11.50 -4.47 13.44
C ALA A 176 -9.98 -4.34 13.37
N LEU A 177 -9.30 -4.35 14.53
CA LEU A 177 -7.84 -4.33 14.59
C LEU A 177 -7.22 -5.53 13.87
N ILE A 178 -7.73 -6.75 14.11
CA ILE A 178 -7.28 -7.96 13.42
C ILE A 178 -7.45 -7.83 11.91
N ILE A 179 -8.61 -7.36 11.43
CA ILE A 179 -8.88 -7.17 10.00
C ILE A 179 -7.83 -6.25 9.36
N VAL A 180 -7.53 -5.11 10.00
CA VAL A 180 -6.53 -4.16 9.50
C VAL A 180 -5.13 -4.78 9.50
N VAL A 181 -4.75 -5.47 10.58
CA VAL A 181 -3.45 -6.15 10.66
C VAL A 181 -3.32 -7.25 9.61
N LEU A 182 -4.34 -8.07 9.40
CA LEU A 182 -4.35 -9.12 8.38
C LEU A 182 -4.22 -8.53 6.98
N ALA A 183 -4.93 -7.45 6.67
CA ALA A 183 -4.84 -6.77 5.39
C ALA A 183 -3.42 -6.24 5.13
N LEU A 184 -2.80 -5.59 6.12
CA LEU A 184 -1.44 -5.06 6.02
C LEU A 184 -0.40 -6.19 5.91
N VAL A 185 -0.50 -7.23 6.75
CA VAL A 185 0.40 -8.39 6.71
C VAL A 185 0.31 -9.11 5.37
N ALA A 186 -0.89 -9.29 4.83
CA ALA A 186 -1.06 -9.89 3.51
C ALA A 186 -0.46 -9.00 2.41
N GLY A 187 -0.62 -7.67 2.50
CA GLY A 187 0.06 -6.71 1.63
C GLY A 187 1.59 -6.81 1.69
N VAL A 188 2.15 -6.98 2.89
CA VAL A 188 3.59 -7.24 3.12
C VAL A 188 4.01 -8.54 2.43
N ILE A 189 3.29 -9.64 2.69
CA ILE A 189 3.62 -10.96 2.11
C ILE A 189 3.63 -10.90 0.58
N ILE A 190 2.59 -10.33 -0.04
CA ILE A 190 2.50 -10.20 -1.50
C ILE A 190 3.67 -9.36 -2.03
N THR A 191 3.91 -8.20 -1.41
CA THR A 191 4.99 -7.28 -1.83
C THR A 191 6.35 -7.96 -1.81
N PHE A 192 6.73 -8.56 -0.67
CA PHE A 192 8.04 -9.20 -0.54
C PHE A 192 8.17 -10.44 -1.42
N THR A 193 7.08 -11.17 -1.66
CA THR A 193 7.08 -12.31 -2.59
C THR A 193 7.37 -11.85 -4.02
N LEU A 194 6.68 -10.80 -4.49
CA LEU A 194 6.89 -10.26 -5.83
C LEU A 194 8.26 -9.60 -5.99
N VAL A 195 8.70 -8.80 -5.01
CA VAL A 195 10.04 -8.19 -5.01
C VAL A 195 11.10 -9.29 -5.11
N ARG A 196 11.01 -10.33 -4.27
CA ARG A 196 11.97 -11.45 -4.29
C ARG A 196 11.95 -12.21 -5.62
N HIS A 197 10.76 -12.43 -6.18
CA HIS A 197 10.61 -13.03 -7.50
C HIS A 197 11.37 -12.22 -8.56
N TYR A 198 11.12 -10.91 -8.66
CA TYR A 198 11.78 -10.06 -9.64
C TYR A 198 13.28 -9.88 -9.42
N MET A 199 13.74 -9.89 -8.16
CA MET A 199 15.16 -9.94 -7.84
C MET A 199 15.82 -11.18 -8.45
N SER A 200 15.24 -12.36 -8.24
CA SER A 200 15.80 -13.63 -8.74
C SER A 200 15.81 -13.69 -10.28
N THR A 201 14.70 -13.30 -10.92
CA THR A 201 14.55 -13.31 -12.38
C THR A 201 15.44 -12.25 -13.07
N SER A 202 15.77 -11.16 -12.39
CA SER A 202 16.73 -10.17 -12.93
C SER A 202 18.14 -10.75 -12.99
N GLN A 203 18.55 -11.45 -11.93
CA GLN A 203 19.90 -12.02 -11.86
C GLN A 203 20.14 -13.14 -12.86
N SER A 204 19.21 -14.08 -12.99
CA SER A 204 19.36 -15.18 -13.93
C SER A 204 19.56 -14.68 -15.36
N ARG A 205 18.85 -13.62 -15.74
CA ARG A 205 19.01 -12.96 -17.06
C ARG A 205 20.38 -12.32 -17.25
N LEU A 206 20.96 -11.74 -16.19
CA LEU A 206 22.30 -11.14 -16.25
C LEU A 206 23.39 -12.20 -16.37
N GLU A 207 23.26 -13.31 -15.65
CA GLU A 207 24.17 -14.46 -15.73
C GLU A 207 24.15 -15.08 -17.13
N GLU A 208 22.97 -15.36 -17.67
CA GLU A 208 22.79 -15.88 -19.04
C GLU A 208 23.41 -14.96 -20.11
N TYR A 209 23.24 -13.65 -19.95
CA TYR A 209 23.83 -12.67 -20.85
C TYR A 209 25.37 -12.63 -20.75
N GLY A 210 25.91 -12.74 -19.54
CA GLY A 210 27.35 -12.82 -19.29
C GLY A 210 27.98 -14.07 -19.91
N GLU A 211 27.33 -15.22 -19.78
CA GLU A 211 27.77 -16.47 -20.43
C GLU A 211 27.72 -16.36 -21.96
N THR A 212 26.64 -15.81 -22.50
CA THR A 212 26.47 -15.61 -23.95
C THR A 212 27.56 -14.71 -24.52
N LEU A 213 27.91 -13.62 -23.82
CA LEU A 213 29.00 -12.74 -24.23
C LEU A 213 30.37 -13.41 -24.13
N SER A 214 30.61 -14.20 -23.08
CA SER A 214 31.87 -14.92 -22.89
C SER A 214 32.10 -15.95 -24.00
N ARG A 215 31.05 -16.70 -24.39
CA ARG A 215 31.08 -17.60 -25.55
C ARG A 215 31.35 -16.86 -26.86
N LYS A 216 30.68 -15.72 -27.09
CA LYS A 216 30.89 -14.91 -28.33
C LYS A 216 32.30 -14.33 -28.43
N ARG A 217 32.97 -14.10 -27.30
CA ARG A 217 34.33 -13.52 -27.26
C ARG A 217 35.44 -14.56 -27.19
N GLY A 218 35.13 -15.86 -27.20
CA GLY A 218 36.13 -16.93 -27.20
C GLY A 218 36.91 -17.05 -25.88
N TYR A 219 36.35 -16.57 -24.76
CA TYR A 219 36.95 -16.69 -23.43
C TYR A 219 36.50 -17.96 -22.68
N ALA A 220 35.79 -18.87 -23.36
CA ALA A 220 35.29 -20.12 -22.82
C ALA A 220 36.15 -21.31 -23.26
#